data_AF-H8Z2W3-F1
#
_entry.id   AF-H8Z2W3-F1
#
_cell.length_a   1.000
_cell.length_b   1.000
_cell.length_c   1.000
_cell.angle_alpha   90.00
_cell.angle_beta   90.00
_cell.angle_gamma   90.00
#
_symmetry.space_group_name_H-M   'P 1'
#
loop_
_entity.id
_entity.type
_entity.pdbx_description
1 polymer ?
#
loop_
_entity_poly.entity_id
_entity_poly.type
_entity_poly.pdbx_seq_one_letter_code
_entity_poly.pdbx_strand_id
1 'polypeptide(L)' 'MHIFDADPSVVRDLKDESTLILEKSFEHFSITALRHPTMGKLVLVEDRNGGGAVVETEH' A
#
# COMPACT_ATOMS: atom_id res chain seq x y z
N MET A 1 0.23 -6.28 13.48
CA MET A 1 0.47 -6.45 12.03
C MET A 1 -0.72 -7.19 11.42
N HIS A 2 -1.34 -6.63 10.36
CA HIS A 2 -2.53 -7.20 9.70
C HIS A 2 -2.36 -7.13 8.17
N ILE A 3 -2.93 -8.09 7.45
CA ILE A 3 -2.93 -8.13 5.98
C ILE A 3 -4.37 -8.21 5.49
N PHE A 4 -4.71 -7.40 4.51
CA PHE A 4 -6.01 -7.45 3.87
C PHE A 4 -5.90 -7.16 2.37
N ASP A 5 -6.77 -7.80 1.60
CA ASP A 5 -6.95 -7.49 0.18
C ASP A 5 -7.58 -6.08 0.05
N ALA A 6 -7.11 -5.34 -0.95
CA ALA A 6 -7.58 -4.00 -1.25
C ALA A 6 -7.86 -3.87 -2.74
N ASP A 7 -9.10 -3.50 -3.04
CA ASP A 7 -9.51 -3.13 -4.39
C ASP A 7 -8.82 -1.82 -4.84
N PRO A 8 -8.76 -1.54 -6.15
CA PRO A 8 -8.05 -0.37 -6.67
C PRO A 8 -8.49 0.99 -6.08
N SER A 9 -9.76 1.13 -5.69
CA SER A 9 -10.24 2.35 -5.03
C SER A 9 -9.62 2.52 -3.64
N VAL A 10 -9.55 1.44 -2.85
CA VAL A 10 -8.94 1.47 -1.51
C VAL A 10 -7.45 1.76 -1.60
N VAL A 11 -6.76 1.13 -2.56
CA VAL A 11 -5.33 1.39 -2.81
C VAL A 11 -5.09 2.86 -3.13
N ARG A 12 -5.93 3.46 -3.98
CA ARG A 12 -5.83 4.86 -4.35
C ARG A 12 -6.08 5.79 -3.17
N ASP A 13 -7.14 5.55 -2.41
CA ASP A 13 -7.47 6.38 -1.23
C ASP A 13 -6.31 6.35 -0.23
N LEU A 14 -5.74 5.17 0.05
CA LEU A 14 -4.59 5.03 0.94
C LEU A 14 -3.35 5.77 0.42
N LYS A 15 -3.13 5.82 -0.89
CA LYS A 15 -2.01 6.59 -1.48
C LYS A 15 -2.25 8.09 -1.38
N ASP A 16 -3.47 8.55 -1.63
CA ASP A 16 -3.85 9.97 -1.58
C ASP A 16 -3.81 10.51 -0.14
N GLU A 17 -4.12 9.67 0.85
CA GLU A 17 -4.11 10.01 2.28
C GLU A 17 -2.74 9.84 2.97
N SER A 18 -1.78 9.19 2.31
CA SER A 18 -0.48 8.85 2.91
C SER A 18 0.68 9.67 2.36
N THR A 19 1.76 9.72 3.13
CA THR A 19 3.07 10.17 2.63
C THR A 19 3.83 8.98 2.04
N LEU A 20 4.31 9.12 0.80
CA LEU A 20 5.19 8.15 0.16
C LEU A 20 6.57 8.11 0.83
N ILE A 21 7.01 6.91 1.24
CA ILE A 21 8.35 6.68 1.79
C ILE A 21 9.27 6.10 0.71
N LEU A 22 8.82 5.05 0.05
CA LEU A 22 9.59 4.32 -0.96
C LEU A 22 8.65 3.57 -1.90
N GLU A 23 9.05 3.50 -3.16
CA GLU A 23 8.39 2.68 -4.17
C GLU A 23 9.43 1.79 -4.87
N LYS A 24 9.07 0.54 -5.12
CA LYS A 24 9.88 -0.40 -5.90
C LYS A 24 9.00 -1.21 -6.83
N SER A 25 9.25 -1.08 -8.12
CA SER A 25 8.55 -1.86 -9.16
C SER A 25 9.32 -3.13 -9.48
N PHE A 26 8.57 -4.21 -9.70
CA PHE A 26 9.04 -5.50 -10.21
C PHE A 26 8.29 -5.81 -11.51
N GLU A 27 8.66 -6.90 -12.18
CA GLU A 27 8.02 -7.27 -13.44
C GLU A 27 6.50 -7.44 -13.29
N HIS A 28 6.02 -8.04 -12.20
CA HIS A 28 4.61 -8.39 -12.05
C HIS A 28 3.83 -7.57 -11.02
N PHE A 29 4.52 -6.80 -10.17
CA PHE A 29 3.89 -6.05 -9.09
C PHE A 29 4.77 -4.86 -8.67
N SER A 30 4.19 -3.93 -7.91
CA SER A 30 4.94 -2.88 -7.21
C SER A 30 4.78 -3.02 -5.70
N ILE A 31 5.80 -2.59 -4.97
CA ILE A 31 5.76 -2.43 -3.52
C ILE A 31 5.86 -0.94 -3.20
N THR A 32 4.89 -0.42 -2.48
CA THR A 32 4.85 0.98 -2.05
C THR A 32 4.82 1.04 -0.52
N ALA A 33 5.86 1.59 0.09
CA ALA A 33 5.89 1.89 1.52
C ALA A 33 5.35 3.29 1.78
N LEU A 34 4.39 3.39 2.69
CA LEU A 34 3.64 4.61 2.99
C LEU A 34 3.60 4.88 4.50
N ARG A 35 3.47 6.16 4.87
CA ARG A 35 3.08 6.58 6.22
C ARG A 35 1.67 7.18 6.18
N HIS A 36 0.70 6.44 6.70
CA HIS A 36 -0.66 6.91 6.93
C HIS A 36 -0.73 7.72 8.24
N PRO A 37 -1.51 8.82 8.29
CA PRO A 37 -1.65 9.62 9.50
C PRO A 37 -2.25 8.86 10.69
N THR A 38 -3.18 7.95 10.44
CA THR A 38 -3.90 7.20 11.49
C THR A 38 -3.45 5.75 11.65
N MET A 39 -3.12 5.06 10.55
CA MET A 39 -2.78 3.63 10.55
C MET A 39 -1.27 3.38 10.71
N GLY A 40 -0.46 4.44 10.75
CA GLY A 40 0.99 4.30 10.87
C GLY A 40 1.64 3.87 9.55
N LYS A 41 2.49 2.83 9.58
CA LYS A 41 3.28 2.42 8.42
C LYS A 41 2.53 1.35 7.62
N LEU A 42 2.31 1.62 6.35
CA LEU A 42 1.66 0.69 5.42
C LEU A 42 2.65 0.22 4.35
N VAL A 43 2.47 -1.01 3.90
CA VAL A 43 3.10 -1.52 2.67
C VAL A 43 2.00 -1.99 1.73
N LEU A 44 1.94 -1.38 0.57
CA LEU A 44 1.06 -1.79 -0.52
C LEU A 44 1.82 -2.73 -1.45
N VAL A 45 1.20 -3.84 -1.82
CA VAL A 45 1.67 -4.74 -2.88
C VAL A 45 0.61 -4.74 -3.97
N GLU A 46 0.89 -4.09 -5.09
CA GLU A 46 -0.09 -3.86 -6.16
C GLU A 46 0.26 -4.70 -7.38
N ASP A 47 -0.73 -5.37 -7.95
CA ASP A 47 -0.61 -6.02 -9.24
C ASP A 47 -0.76 -5.01 -10.40
N ARG A 48 -0.64 -5.48 -11.65
CA ARG A 48 -0.78 -4.62 -12.84
C ARG A 48 -2.22 -4.11 -13.07
N ASN A 49 -3.21 -4.63 -12.36
CA ASN A 49 -4.62 -4.22 -12.45
C ASN A 49 -4.97 -3.16 -11.40
N GLY A 50 -4.02 -2.79 -10.53
CA GLY A 50 -4.18 -1.79 -9.47
C GLY A 50 -4.84 -2.33 -8.20
N GLY A 51 -5.18 -3.61 -8.16
CA GLY A 51 -5.61 -4.30 -6.94
C GLY A 51 -4.39 -4.84 -6.20
N GLY A 52 -4.55 -5.16 -4.92
CA GLY A 52 -3.39 -5.59 -4.15
C GLY A 52 -3.67 -6.03 -2.73
N ALA A 53 -2.59 -6.22 -2.00
CA ALA A 53 -2.63 -6.46 -0.56
C ALA A 53 -2.04 -5.24 0.18
N VAL A 54 -2.67 -4.87 1.29
CA VAL A 54 -2.17 -3.88 2.23
C VAL A 54 -1.64 -4.61 3.45
N VAL A 55 -0.42 -4.28 3.84
CA VAL A 55 0.18 -4.76 5.09
C VAL A 55 0.30 -3.58 6.04
N GLU A 56 -0.48 -3.63 7.12
CA GLU A 56 -0.33 -2.71 8.23
C GLU A 56 0.81 -3.20 9.13
N THR A 57 1.85 -2.40 9.26
CA THR A 57 3.01 -2.68 10.10
C THR A 57 2.95 -1.86 11.39
N GLU A 58 3.56 -2.37 12.46
CA GLU A 58 3.49 -1.71 13.76
C GLU A 58 4.22 -0.36 13.77
N HIS A 59 3.75 0.52 14.67
CA HIS A 59 4.17 1.92 14.81
C HIS A 59 5.67 2.09 15.01
#